data_AF-A0A1F5NME0-F1
#
_entry.id   AF-A0A1F5NME0-F1
#
_cell.length_a   1.000
_cell.length_b   1.000
_cell.length_c   1.000
_cell.angle_alpha   90.00
_cell.angle_beta   90.00
_cell.angle_gamma   90.00
#
_symmetry.space_group_name_H-M   'P 1'
#
loop_
_entity.id
_entity.type
_entity.pdbx_description
1 polymer ?
#
loop_
_entity_poly.entity_id
_entity_poly.type
_entity_poly.pdbx_seq_one_letter_code
_entity_poly.pdbx_strand_id
1 'polypeptide(L)' 'MYQSQHDGNEWREITEPKASSQVLSENQVLELSELILKIENHYKSPQDIEWALYDNKFYILQSRPITTL' A
#
# COMPACT_ATOMS: atom_id res chain seq x y z
N MET A 1 -0.55 4.31 24.10
CA MET A 1 -0.50 5.03 22.81
C MET A 1 -1.04 6.42 23.06
N TYR A 2 -0.26 7.46 22.80
CA TYR A 2 -0.62 8.85 23.05
C TYR A 2 -1.51 9.36 21.90
N GLN A 3 -2.76 9.71 22.19
CA GLN A 3 -3.64 10.41 21.25
C GLN A 3 -3.49 11.91 21.48
N SER A 4 -2.92 12.60 20.49
CA SER A 4 -2.95 14.07 20.42
C SER A 4 -4.40 14.53 20.22
N GLN A 5 -4.84 15.53 20.99
CA GLN A 5 -6.26 15.93 21.09
C GLN A 5 -6.85 16.65 19.85
N HIS A 6 -6.18 16.67 18.69
CA HIS A 6 -6.69 17.42 17.53
C HIS A 6 -6.47 16.80 16.14
N ASP A 7 -5.88 15.60 16.02
CA ASP A 7 -5.69 14.98 14.69
C ASP A 7 -5.47 13.47 14.85
N GLY A 8 -6.46 12.67 14.46
CA GLY A 8 -6.47 11.24 14.72
C GLY A 8 -7.20 10.47 13.64
N ASN A 9 -6.98 9.16 13.61
CA ASN A 9 -7.65 8.28 12.65
C ASN A 9 -9.09 8.03 13.10
N GLU A 10 -10.01 8.06 12.16
CA GLU A 10 -11.39 7.63 12.38
C GLU A 10 -11.73 6.44 11.49
N TRP A 11 -12.52 5.53 12.04
CA TRP A 11 -13.10 4.44 11.25
C TRP A 11 -14.34 4.97 10.53
N ARG A 12 -14.39 4.76 9.21
CA ARG A 12 -15.58 5.04 8.40
C ARG A 12 -16.04 3.76 7.72
N GLU A 13 -17.34 3.50 7.78
CA GLU A 13 -17.94 2.41 7.01
C GLU A 13 -17.95 2.76 5.53
N ILE A 14 -17.68 1.75 4.69
CA ILE A 14 -17.78 1.84 3.23
C ILE A 14 -18.92 0.91 2.83
N THR A 15 -19.96 1.46 2.18
CA THR A 15 -21.12 0.69 1.73
C THR A 15 -20.91 0.12 0.34
N GLU A 16 -21.72 -0.87 -0.04
CA GLU A 16 -21.81 -1.33 -1.43
C GLU A 16 -22.31 -0.20 -2.35
N PRO A 17 -21.89 -0.17 -3.63
CA PRO A 17 -20.94 -1.10 -4.29
C PRO A 17 -19.47 -0.72 -4.05
N LYS A 18 -19.19 0.35 -3.28
CA LYS A 18 -17.82 0.86 -3.12
C LYS A 18 -16.93 -0.13 -2.39
N ALA A 19 -17.47 -0.87 -1.42
CA ALA A 19 -16.75 -1.91 -0.69
C ALA A 19 -16.25 -3.05 -1.59
N SER A 20 -16.99 -3.39 -2.65
CA SER A 20 -16.64 -4.42 -3.63
C SER A 20 -15.95 -3.88 -4.89
N SER A 21 -15.81 -2.55 -5.02
CA SER A 21 -15.19 -1.93 -6.18
C SER A 21 -13.66 -2.08 -6.18
N GLN A 22 -13.08 -2.14 -7.38
CA GLN A 22 -11.63 -2.20 -7.55
C GLN A 22 -10.98 -0.88 -7.08
N VAL A 23 -10.01 -0.98 -6.18
CA VAL A 23 -9.37 0.19 -5.54
C VAL A 23 -8.38 0.91 -6.47
N LEU A 24 -7.68 0.15 -7.32
CA LEU A 24 -6.70 0.67 -8.28
C LEU A 24 -7.19 0.43 -9.71
N SER A 25 -6.94 1.37 -10.61
CA SER A 25 -7.10 1.12 -12.05
C SER A 25 -6.08 0.07 -12.55
N GLU A 26 -6.33 -0.53 -13.71
CA GLU A 26 -5.38 -1.49 -14.32
C GLU A 26 -3.98 -0.88 -14.52
N ASN A 27 -3.91 0.38 -14.96
CA ASN A 27 -2.64 1.10 -15.13
C ASN A 27 -1.89 1.26 -13.80
N GLN A 28 -2.61 1.57 -12.72
CA GLN A 28 -2.03 1.68 -11.38
C GLN A 28 -1.55 0.32 -10.85
N VAL A 29 -2.26 -0.77 -11.16
CA VAL A 29 -1.81 -2.13 -10.82
C VAL A 29 -0.49 -2.46 -11.52
N LEU A 30 -0.36 -2.14 -12.82
CA LEU A 30 0.88 -2.36 -13.57
C LEU A 30 2.03 -1.51 -13.03
N GLU A 31 1.79 -0.21 -12.79
CA GLU A 31 2.78 0.71 -12.24
C GLU A 31 3.29 0.23 -10.86
N LEU A 32 2.38 -0.12 -9.96
CA LEU A 32 2.73 -0.64 -8.64
C LEU A 32 3.51 -1.96 -8.73
N SER A 33 3.11 -2.86 -9.63
CA SER A 33 3.79 -4.14 -9.84
C SER A 33 5.24 -3.95 -10.29
N GLU A 34 5.49 -3.01 -11.22
CA GLU A 34 6.86 -2.68 -11.64
C GLU A 34 7.70 -2.11 -10.49
N LEU A 35 7.10 -1.30 -9.63
CA LEU A 35 7.77 -0.75 -8.45
C LEU A 35 8.12 -1.84 -7.44
N ILE A 36 7.19 -2.75 -7.15
CA ILE A 36 7.41 -3.91 -6.27
C ILE A 36 8.56 -4.78 -6.81
N LEU A 37 8.56 -5.10 -8.12
CA LEU A 37 9.62 -5.89 -8.74
C LEU A 37 10.99 -5.20 -8.66
N LYS A 38 11.05 -3.87 -8.78
CA LYS A 38 12.31 -3.12 -8.59
C LYS A 38 12.82 -3.25 -7.16
N ILE A 39 11.93 -3.22 -6.18
CA ILE A 39 12.27 -3.34 -4.75
C ILE A 39 12.77 -4.75 -4.42
N GLU A 40 12.07 -5.81 -4.86
CA GLU A 40 12.53 -7.19 -4.67
C GLU A 40 13.89 -7.44 -5.34
N ASN A 41 14.07 -6.92 -6.57
CA ASN A 41 15.35 -7.00 -7.26
C ASN A 41 16.46 -6.22 -6.55
N HIS A 42 16.14 -5.15 -5.82
CA HIS A 42 17.11 -4.42 -5.02
C HIS A 42 17.56 -5.23 -3.80
N TYR A 43 16.60 -5.81 -3.05
CA TYR A 43 16.86 -6.56 -1.82
C TYR A 43 17.20 -8.04 -2.01
N LYS A 44 17.10 -8.56 -3.24
CA LYS A 44 17.44 -9.95 -3.62
C LYS A 44 16.68 -11.01 -2.82
N SER A 45 15.49 -10.65 -2.34
CA SER A 45 14.62 -11.53 -1.57
C SER A 45 13.16 -11.03 -1.68
N PRO A 46 12.16 -11.91 -1.59
CA PRO A 46 10.77 -11.49 -1.55
C PRO A 46 10.51 -10.51 -0.42
N GLN A 47 9.78 -9.44 -0.72
CA GLN A 47 9.51 -8.36 0.23
C GLN A 47 8.02 -8.27 0.56
N ASP A 48 7.73 -8.04 1.84
CA ASP A 48 6.46 -7.54 2.33
C ASP A 48 6.52 -6.00 2.32
N ILE A 49 5.67 -5.36 1.53
CA ILE A 49 5.76 -3.94 1.18
C ILE A 49 4.45 -3.23 1.56
N GLU A 50 4.58 -2.19 2.37
CA GLU A 50 3.49 -1.25 2.64
C GLU A 50 3.62 -0.04 1.73
N TRP A 51 2.51 0.37 1.11
CA TRP A 51 2.46 1.46 0.16
C TRP A 51 1.22 2.32 0.35
N ALA A 52 1.27 3.55 -0.14
CA ALA A 52 0.14 4.46 -0.24
C ALA A 52 0.07 5.09 -1.63
N LEU A 53 -1.14 5.42 -2.07
CA LEU A 53 -1.40 6.18 -3.28
C LEU A 53 -1.94 7.56 -2.87
N TYR A 54 -1.21 8.61 -3.23
CA TYR A 54 -1.65 9.99 -3.02
C TYR A 54 -1.34 10.81 -4.26
N ASP A 55 -2.32 11.59 -4.74
CA ASP A 55 -2.20 12.41 -5.95
C ASP A 55 -1.65 11.64 -7.17
N ASN A 56 -2.22 10.46 -7.42
CA ASN A 56 -1.81 9.52 -8.47
C ASN A 56 -0.33 9.10 -8.44
N LYS A 57 0.31 9.17 -7.27
CA LYS A 57 1.69 8.74 -7.07
C LYS A 57 1.78 7.70 -5.95
N PHE A 58 2.51 6.63 -6.22
CA PHE A 58 2.82 5.62 -5.21
C PHE A 58 3.97 6.06 -4.31
N TYR A 59 3.78 5.80 -3.01
CA TYR A 59 4.76 6.00 -1.96
C TYR A 59 4.99 4.67 -1.26
N ILE A 60 6.25 4.30 -1.05
CA ILE A 60 6.62 3.12 -0.26
C ILE A 60 6.84 3.58 1.18
N LEU A 61 6.07 3.00 2.09
CA LEU A 61 6.10 3.35 3.51
C LEU A 61 7.01 2.40 4.29
N GLN A 62 7.00 1.11 3.92
CA GLN A 62 7.82 0.07 4.52
C GLN A 62 8.18 -0.99 3.48
N SER A 63 9.35 -1.61 3.61
CA SER A 63 9.72 -2.86 2.94
C SER A 63 10.51 -3.73 3.92
N ARG A 64 10.10 -5.00 4.06
CA ARG A 64 10.80 -5.99 4.91
C ARG A 64 10.86 -7.36 4.23
N PRO A 65 11.94 -8.14 4.42
CA PRO A 65 12.06 -9.45 3.81
C PRO A 65 11.03 -10.43 4.40
N ILE A 66 10.45 -11.27 3.54
CA ILE A 66 9.65 -12.41 3.97
C ILE A 66 10.60 -13.53 4.39
N THR A 67 10.49 -14.00 5.64
CA THR A 67 11.43 -14.99 6.20
C THR A 67 10.82 -16.38 6.44
N THR A 68 9.54 -16.57 6.14
CA THR A 68 8.78 -17.79 6.47
C THR A 68 8.42 -18.63 5.23
N LEU A 69 9.29 -18.65 4.22
CA LEU A 69 9.11 -19.46 3.01
C LEU A 69 9.51 -20.92 3.22
#